data_AF-A0A182E350-F1
#
_entry.id   AF-A0A182E350-F1
#
_cell.length_a   1.000
_cell.length_b   1.000
_cell.length_c   1.000
_cell.angle_alpha   90.00
_cell.angle_beta   90.00
_cell.angle_gamma   90.00
#
_symmetry.space_group_name_H-M   'P 1'
#
loop_
_entity.id
_entity.type
_entity.pdbx_description
1 polymer ?
#
loop_
_entity_poly.entity_id
_entity_poly.type
_entity_poly.pdbx_seq_one_letter_code
_entity_poly.pdbx_strand_id
1 'polypeptide(L)'
;MWKGVLILNDSINPKPSLFLPSQSCNKIDIPVSWIAFTHYIHTFPVMHQLSAIELKKLSKAERRKRRRATPKYRNLHASRERIRVESFNSAFAKLRALLPTLPLNKKLSKIEILRLSIAYISYLNNLLHF
;
A
#
# COMPACT_ATOMS: atom_id res chain seq x y z
N MET A 1 -1.65 -17.28 19.40
CA MET A 1 -3.02 -17.83 19.40
C MET A 1 -3.93 -16.62 19.41
N TRP A 2 -4.70 -16.29 18.37
CA TRP A 2 -5.89 -17.00 17.93
C TRP A 2 -5.98 -17.11 16.40
N LYS A 3 -6.44 -18.29 15.98
CA LYS A 3 -6.82 -18.66 14.61
C LYS A 3 -8.13 -17.94 14.24
N GLY A 4 -8.32 -17.67 12.95
CA GLY A 4 -9.59 -17.18 12.44
C GLY A 4 -9.59 -16.97 10.93
N VAL A 5 -9.54 -18.06 10.17
CA VAL A 5 -9.94 -18.06 8.76
C VAL A 5 -11.46 -17.90 8.72
N LEU A 6 -11.95 -16.82 8.13
CA LEU A 6 -13.30 -16.74 7.58
C LEU A 6 -13.18 -16.29 6.12
N ILE A 7 -13.36 -17.26 5.23
CA ILE A 7 -13.69 -17.05 3.83
C ILE A 7 -15.18 -16.70 3.80
N LEU A 8 -15.54 -15.52 3.31
CA LEU A 8 -16.86 -15.23 2.74
C LEU A 8 -16.69 -14.17 1.64
N ASN A 9 -17.10 -14.57 0.44
CA ASN A 9 -17.09 -13.81 -0.80
C ASN A 9 -17.98 -12.56 -0.76
N ASP A 10 -17.57 -11.59 -1.58
CA ASP A 10 -18.36 -10.62 -2.35
C ASP A 10 -19.68 -10.10 -1.75
N SER A 11 -19.63 -8.88 -1.19
CA SER A 11 -20.58 -7.82 -1.53
C SER A 11 -20.16 -6.49 -0.89
N ILE A 12 -19.94 -5.48 -1.73
CA ILE A 12 -20.45 -4.12 -1.57
C ILE A 12 -20.15 -3.40 -0.23
N ASN A 13 -19.30 -2.37 -0.35
CA ASN A 13 -19.10 -1.21 0.53
C ASN A 13 -18.40 -1.44 1.89
N PRO A 14 -17.29 -0.71 2.18
CA PRO A 14 -16.79 -0.63 3.54
C PRO A 14 -17.79 0.20 4.37
N LYS A 15 -18.48 -0.47 5.31
CA LYS A 15 -19.22 0.22 6.38
C LYS A 15 -18.22 1.09 7.16
N PRO A 16 -18.45 2.41 7.28
CA PRO A 16 -17.66 3.22 8.20
C PRO A 16 -18.07 2.80 9.63
N SER A 17 -17.10 2.35 10.41
CA SER A 17 -17.26 2.13 11.84
C SER A 17 -17.69 3.46 12.49
N LEU A 18 -18.98 3.57 12.81
CA LEU A 18 -19.56 4.64 13.61
C LEU A 18 -19.00 4.52 15.03
N PHE A 19 -17.93 5.26 15.30
CA PHE A 19 -17.57 5.59 16.67
C PHE A 19 -18.63 6.58 17.16
N LEU A 20 -19.59 6.11 17.96
CA LEU A 20 -20.53 6.98 18.67
C LEU A 20 -19.81 7.55 19.90
N PRO A 21 -19.66 8.88 20.04
CA PRO A 21 -19.19 9.45 21.29
C PRO A 21 -20.30 9.36 22.35
N SER A 22 -19.93 8.87 23.54
CA SER A 22 -20.72 8.90 24.76
C SER A 22 -21.33 10.28 25.00
N GLN A 23 -22.64 10.33 25.25
CA GLN A 23 -23.38 11.56 25.50
C GLN A 23 -23.05 12.13 26.89
N SER A 24 -22.35 13.27 26.91
CA SER A 24 -22.55 14.30 27.93
C SER A 24 -21.77 15.56 27.54
N CYS A 25 -22.45 16.53 26.93
CA CYS A 25 -22.36 17.94 27.31
C CYS A 25 -23.33 18.77 26.49
N ASN A 26 -24.04 19.64 27.19
CA ASN A 26 -25.08 20.51 26.68
C ASN A 26 -24.53 21.62 25.79
N LYS A 27 -25.39 22.07 24.86
CA LYS A 27 -25.35 23.36 24.14
C LYS A 27 -24.33 23.46 22.99
N ILE A 28 -24.85 23.21 21.79
CA ILE A 28 -24.58 23.86 20.50
C ILE A 28 -23.23 24.60 20.44
N ASP A 29 -22.19 23.86 20.09
CA ASP A 29 -20.99 24.39 19.44
C ASP A 29 -20.53 23.33 18.45
N ILE A 30 -21.23 23.20 17.32
CA ILE A 30 -20.70 22.48 16.17
C ILE A 30 -19.59 23.38 15.64
N PRO A 31 -18.30 23.00 15.71
CA PRO A 31 -17.24 23.84 15.20
C PRO A 31 -17.50 24.04 13.71
N VAL A 32 -17.35 25.27 13.22
CA VAL A 32 -17.56 25.61 11.79
C VAL A 32 -16.69 24.72 10.86
N SER A 33 -15.62 24.11 11.40
CA SER A 33 -14.78 23.12 10.72
C SER A 33 -15.48 21.77 10.41
N TRP A 34 -16.50 21.37 11.17
CA TRP A 34 -17.28 20.15 10.92
C TRP A 34 -18.35 20.35 9.84
N ILE A 35 -18.86 21.57 9.68
CA ILE A 35 -19.72 21.93 8.53
C ILE A 35 -18.89 21.87 7.24
N ALA A 36 -17.64 22.33 7.28
CA ALA A 36 -16.72 22.16 6.15
C ALA A 36 -16.42 20.68 5.87
N PHE A 37 -16.34 19.82 6.89
CA PHE A 37 -16.13 18.38 6.72
C PHE A 37 -17.33 17.68 6.05
N THR A 38 -18.56 18.07 6.40
CA THR A 38 -19.78 17.53 5.75
C THR A 38 -19.94 18.01 4.30
N HIS A 39 -19.62 19.27 4.00
CA HIS A 39 -19.53 19.75 2.60
C HIS A 39 -18.37 19.09 1.82
N TYR A 40 -17.24 18.81 2.47
CA TYR A 40 -16.08 18.16 1.85
C TYR A 40 -16.37 16.70 1.46
N ILE A 41 -17.18 15.98 2.23
CA ILE A 41 -17.59 14.60 1.89
C ILE A 41 -18.69 14.57 0.82
N HIS A 42 -19.54 15.60 0.71
CA HIS A 42 -20.63 15.64 -0.29
C HIS A 42 -20.19 16.20 -1.66
N THR A 43 -19.01 16.82 -1.75
CA THR A 43 -18.46 17.34 -3.02
C THR A 43 -17.43 16.37 -3.61
N PHE A 44 -17.68 15.06 -3.55
CA PHE A 44 -17.02 14.15 -4.46
C PHE A 44 -17.56 14.43 -5.86
N PRO A 45 -16.74 14.87 -6.83
CA PRO A 45 -17.20 15.00 -8.19
C PRO A 45 -17.53 13.58 -8.65
N VAL A 46 -18.83 13.28 -8.75
CA VAL A 46 -19.33 12.10 -9.44
C VAL A 46 -18.67 12.14 -10.81
N MET A 47 -17.74 11.20 -11.06
CA MET A 47 -17.09 11.06 -12.35
C MET A 47 -18.18 10.68 -13.34
N HIS A 48 -18.80 11.68 -13.98
CA HIS A 48 -19.78 11.46 -15.02
C HIS A 48 -19.11 10.59 -16.08
N GLN A 49 -19.60 9.35 -16.22
CA GLN A 49 -19.07 8.40 -17.20
C GLN A 49 -19.39 8.94 -18.59
N LEU A 50 -18.39 9.53 -19.25
CA LEU A 50 -18.52 9.94 -20.65
C LEU A 50 -18.88 8.73 -21.50
N SER A 51 -19.78 8.94 -22.46
CA SER A 51 -20.14 7.89 -23.42
C SER A 51 -18.92 7.47 -24.25
N ALA A 52 -18.93 6.23 -24.76
CA ALA A 52 -17.84 5.71 -25.59
C ALA A 52 -17.57 6.59 -26.84
N ILE A 53 -18.59 7.32 -27.29
CA ILE A 53 -18.54 8.25 -28.43
C ILE A 53 -17.71 9.49 -28.06
N GLU A 54 -17.92 10.07 -26.88
CA GLU A 54 -17.15 11.23 -26.41
C GLU A 54 -15.68 10.88 -26.15
N LEU A 55 -15.40 9.67 -25.64
CA LEU A 55 -14.02 9.19 -25.49
C LEU A 55 -13.26 9.08 -26.82
N LYS A 56 -13.95 8.87 -27.95
CA LYS A 56 -13.33 8.82 -29.28
C LYS A 56 -13.03 10.21 -29.85
N LYS A 57 -13.77 11.24 -29.44
CA LYS A 57 -13.54 12.65 -29.86
C LYS A 57 -12.34 13.29 -29.15
N LEU A 58 -11.88 12.71 -28.04
CA LEU A 58 -10.74 13.22 -27.27
C LEU A 58 -9.40 12.91 -27.95
N SER A 59 -8.44 13.84 -27.82
CA SER A 59 -7.04 13.62 -28.17
C SER A 59 -6.47 12.36 -27.48
N LYS A 60 -5.53 11.69 -28.15
CA LYS A 60 -4.83 10.51 -27.64
C LYS A 60 -4.19 10.77 -26.26
N ALA A 61 -3.69 11.98 -26.01
CA ALA A 61 -3.13 12.37 -24.73
C ALA A 61 -4.19 12.41 -23.61
N GLU A 62 -5.35 13.00 -23.90
CA GLU A 62 -6.44 13.16 -22.94
C GLU A 62 -7.09 11.80 -22.59
N ARG A 63 -7.23 10.91 -23.57
CA ARG A 63 -7.68 9.52 -23.34
C ARG A 63 -6.74 8.76 -22.40
N ARG A 64 -5.41 8.95 -22.52
CA ARG A 64 -4.42 8.33 -21.62
C ARG A 64 -4.50 8.91 -20.21
N LYS A 65 -4.66 10.23 -20.08
CA LYS A 65 -4.81 10.91 -18.78
C LYS A 65 -6.02 10.37 -18.03
N ARG A 66 -7.19 10.32 -18.69
CA ARG A 66 -8.42 9.77 -18.10
C ARG A 66 -8.30 8.31 -17.70
N ARG A 67 -7.73 7.46 -18.56
CA ARG A 67 -7.49 6.05 -18.22
C ARG A 67 -6.65 5.92 -16.95
N ARG A 68 -5.57 6.71 -16.83
CA ARG A 68 -4.69 6.71 -15.65
C ARG A 68 -5.39 7.21 -14.37
N ALA A 69 -6.35 8.12 -14.51
CA ALA A 69 -7.15 8.63 -13.38
C ALA A 69 -8.16 7.59 -12.86
N THR A 70 -8.58 6.61 -13.67
CA THR A 70 -9.55 5.60 -13.24
C THR A 70 -9.06 4.82 -12.02
N PRO A 71 -9.92 4.56 -11.02
CA PRO A 71 -9.57 3.72 -9.86
C PRO A 71 -9.04 2.36 -10.29
N LYS A 72 -9.62 1.74 -11.33
CA LYS A 72 -9.17 0.45 -11.89
C LYS A 72 -7.69 0.48 -12.30
N TYR A 73 -7.26 1.51 -13.05
CA TYR A 73 -5.87 1.62 -13.46
C TYR A 73 -4.94 1.84 -12.27
N ARG A 74 -5.31 2.74 -11.34
CA ARG A 74 -4.50 3.03 -10.15
C ARG A 74 -4.34 1.79 -9.26
N ASN A 75 -5.42 1.06 -9.00
CA ASN A 75 -5.41 -0.15 -8.18
C ASN A 75 -4.59 -1.26 -8.82
N LEU A 76 -4.74 -1.49 -10.14
CA LEU A 76 -3.92 -2.46 -10.87
C LEU A 76 -2.43 -2.11 -10.81
N HIS A 77 -2.09 -0.82 -11.00
CA HIS A 77 -0.70 -0.38 -10.94
C HIS A 77 -0.12 -0.50 -9.52
N ALA A 78 -0.88 -0.15 -8.50
CA ALA A 78 -0.48 -0.33 -7.10
C ALA A 78 -0.29 -1.80 -6.74
N SER A 79 -1.18 -2.69 -7.19
CA SER A 79 -1.05 -4.14 -6.98
C SER A 79 0.21 -4.70 -7.64
N ARG A 80 0.50 -4.30 -8.89
CA ARG A 80 1.75 -4.69 -9.58
C ARG A 80 2.99 -4.25 -8.82
N GLU A 81 2.99 -3.02 -8.33
CA GLU A 81 4.13 -2.49 -7.57
C GLU A 81 4.31 -3.21 -6.23
N ARG A 82 3.22 -3.57 -5.54
CA ARG A 82 3.29 -4.40 -4.33
C ARG A 82 3.94 -5.75 -4.59
N ILE A 83 3.53 -6.46 -5.65
CA ILE A 83 4.12 -7.76 -6.04
C ILE A 83 5.61 -7.60 -6.34
N ARG A 84 6.00 -6.53 -7.05
CA ARG A 84 7.41 -6.24 -7.35
C ARG A 84 8.24 -6.02 -6.08
N VAL A 85 7.71 -5.29 -5.10
CA VAL A 85 8.39 -5.05 -3.82
C VAL A 85 8.42 -6.30 -2.95
N GLU A 86 7.36 -7.11 -2.98
CA GLU A 86 7.29 -8.39 -2.28
C GLU A 86 8.33 -9.38 -2.81
N SER A 87 8.46 -9.53 -4.13
CA SER A 87 9.47 -10.39 -4.74
C SER A 87 10.89 -9.93 -4.39
N PHE A 88 11.13 -8.62 -4.42
CA PHE A 88 12.40 -8.04 -3.96
C PHE A 88 12.68 -8.32 -2.47
N ASN A 89 11.68 -8.14 -1.60
CA ASN A 89 11.83 -8.39 -0.17
C ASN A 89 12.04 -9.89 0.13
N SER A 90 11.39 -10.78 -0.64
CA SER A 90 11.61 -12.23 -0.56
C SER A 90 13.06 -12.61 -0.90
N ALA A 91 13.64 -12.01 -1.94
CA ALA A 91 15.05 -12.20 -2.27
C ALA A 91 15.98 -11.69 -1.14
N PHE A 92 15.67 -10.55 -0.54
CA PHE A 92 16.40 -10.02 0.63
C PHE A 92 16.30 -10.93 1.86
N ALA A 93 15.15 -11.55 2.10
CA ALA A 93 14.97 -12.51 3.19
C ALA A 93 15.82 -13.78 2.99
N LYS A 94 15.89 -14.28 1.74
CA LYS A 94 16.77 -15.40 1.38
C LYS A 94 18.24 -15.06 1.60
N LEU A 95 18.67 -13.88 1.15
CA LEU A 95 20.04 -13.41 1.38
C LEU A 95 20.33 -13.32 2.88
N ARG A 96 19.43 -12.74 3.67
CA ARG A 96 19.56 -12.62 5.13
C ARG A 96 19.74 -13.97 5.84
N ALA A 97 19.08 -15.02 5.37
CA ALA A 97 19.17 -16.36 5.97
C ALA A 97 20.56 -17.00 5.81
N LEU A 98 21.32 -16.60 4.79
CA LEU A 98 22.69 -17.10 4.54
C LEU A 98 23.74 -16.36 5.39
N LEU A 99 23.40 -15.20 5.95
CA LEU A 99 24.38 -14.37 6.65
C LEU A 99 24.57 -14.83 8.10
N PRO A 100 25.82 -15.04 8.54
CA PRO A 100 26.11 -15.39 9.92
C PRO A 100 25.87 -14.18 10.82
N THR A 101 24.98 -14.32 11.81
CA THR A 101 24.71 -13.28 12.82
C THR A 101 24.54 -13.87 14.22
N LEU A 102 25.14 -13.22 15.21
CA LEU A 102 24.88 -13.47 16.63
C LEU A 102 24.00 -12.32 17.17
N PRO A 103 22.78 -12.56 17.70
CA PRO A 103 21.94 -13.77 17.62
C PRO A 103 21.31 -13.97 16.23
N LEU A 104 20.94 -15.21 15.90
CA LEU A 104 20.43 -15.60 14.57
C LEU A 104 19.14 -14.87 14.15
N ASN A 105 18.36 -14.40 15.12
CA ASN A 105 17.12 -13.65 14.93
C ASN A 105 17.31 -12.12 14.90
N LYS A 106 18.55 -11.61 14.82
CA LYS A 106 18.81 -10.18 14.73
C LYS A 106 18.13 -9.58 13.49
N LYS A 107 17.30 -8.55 13.68
CA LYS A 107 16.74 -7.77 12.58
C LYS A 107 17.85 -6.91 11.97
N LEU A 108 18.13 -7.13 10.68
CA LEU A 108 19.10 -6.32 9.91
C LEU A 108 18.34 -5.42 8.94
N SER A 109 18.82 -4.19 8.79
CA SER A 109 18.39 -3.28 7.73
C SER A 109 18.93 -3.74 6.37
N LYS A 110 18.33 -3.24 5.27
CA LYS A 110 18.76 -3.58 3.90
C LYS A 110 20.24 -3.24 3.65
N ILE A 111 20.71 -2.11 4.18
CA ILE A 111 22.11 -1.70 4.03
C ILE A 111 23.07 -2.60 4.81
N GLU A 112 22.69 -3.02 6.01
CA GLU A 112 23.51 -3.95 6.81
C GLU A 112 23.60 -5.32 6.14
N ILE A 113 22.49 -5.83 5.58
CA ILE A 113 22.47 -7.08 4.81
C ILE A 113 23.48 -7.01 3.66
N LEU A 114 23.48 -5.91 2.89
CA LEU A 114 24.41 -5.74 1.76
C LEU A 114 25.87 -5.68 2.23
N ARG A 115 26.17 -4.88 3.24
CA ARG A 115 27.53 -4.75 3.79
C ARG A 115 28.05 -6.08 4.33
N LEU A 116 27.22 -6.80 5.09
CA LEU A 116 27.58 -8.09 5.67
C LEU A 116 27.74 -9.17 4.58
N SER A 117 26.93 -9.14 3.52
CA SER A 117 27.07 -10.06 2.38
C SER A 117 28.42 -9.91 1.70
N ILE A 118 28.83 -8.66 1.42
CA ILE A 118 30.13 -8.37 0.81
C ILE A 118 31.27 -8.85 1.71
N ALA A 119 31.22 -8.50 3.01
CA ALA A 119 32.23 -8.92 3.98
C ALA A 119 32.32 -10.45 4.10
N TYR A 120 31.18 -11.15 4.08
CA TYR A 120 31.13 -12.59 4.21
C TYR A 120 31.69 -13.31 2.97
N ILE A 121 31.38 -12.85 1.76
CA ILE A 121 31.99 -13.38 0.54
C ILE A 121 33.51 -13.20 0.58
N SER A 122 34.01 -12.02 0.94
CA SER A 122 35.45 -11.78 1.08
C SER A 122 36.11 -12.68 2.12
N TYR A 123 35.44 -12.89 3.26
CA TYR A 123 35.93 -13.80 4.30
C TYR A 123 36.06 -15.25 3.80
N LEU A 124 35.03 -15.77 3.12
CA LEU A 124 35.06 -17.12 2.55
C LEU A 124 36.14 -17.27 1.47
N ASN A 125 36.31 -16.27 0.60
CA ASN A 125 37.37 -16.29 -0.40
C ASN A 125 38.76 -16.35 0.25
N ASN A 126 39.00 -15.56 1.30
CA ASN A 126 40.28 -15.60 2.01
C ASN A 126 40.55 -16.97 2.64
N LEU A 127 39.53 -17.64 3.19
CA LEU A 127 39.69 -18.99 3.76
C LEU A 127 40.02 -20.07 2.71
N LEU A 128 39.51 -19.95 1.49
CA LEU A 128 39.70 -20.94 0.42
C LEU A 128 41.02 -20.75 -0.35
N HIS A 129 41.66 -19.60 -0.22
CA HIS A 129 42.95 -19.28 -0.86
C HIS A 129 44.15 -19.42 0.10
N PHE A 130 43.94 -20.01 1.28
CA PHE A 130 44.99 -20.60 2.12
C PHE A 130 45.27 -22.03 1.66
#